data_AF-A0A520WF93-F1
#
_entry.id   AF-A0A520WF93-F1
#
_cell.length_a   1.000
_cell.length_b   1.000
_cell.length_c   1.000
_cell.angle_alpha   90.00
_cell.angle_beta   90.00
_cell.angle_gamma   90.00
#
_symmetry.space_group_name_H-M   'P 1'
#
loop_
_entity.id
_entity.type
_entity.pdbx_description
1 polymer ?
#
loop_
_entity_poly.entity_id
_entity_poly.type
_entity_poly.pdbx_seq_one_letter_code
_entity_poly.pdbx_strand_id
1 'polypeptide(L)'
;MTWISILLFLMFFSFFLFSIWPLLWGEIVNDKESHDLINALERRKSILYREIQYLDNEYYIENINAGDYNSSRTELVSEISEIIDQINLQSSKQGI
;
A
#
# COMPACT_ATOMS: atom_id res chain seq x y z
N MET A 1 -41.96 -19.17 -38.78
CA MET A 1 -41.99 -17.89 -38.07
C MET A 1 -41.41 -17.98 -36.64
N THR A 2 -41.73 -19.00 -35.85
CA THR A 2 -41.27 -19.15 -34.45
C THR A 2 -39.75 -19.27 -34.28
N TRP A 3 -39.04 -19.89 -35.21
CA TRP A 3 -37.58 -20.06 -35.17
C TRP A 3 -36.80 -18.75 -35.18
N ILE A 4 -37.27 -17.75 -35.92
CA ILE A 4 -36.66 -16.42 -35.97
C ILE A 4 -36.86 -15.69 -34.65
N SER A 5 -38.05 -15.82 -34.04
CA SER A 5 -38.33 -15.25 -32.72
C SER A 5 -37.46 -15.87 -31.63
N ILE A 6 -37.20 -17.18 -31.69
CA ILE A 6 -36.31 -17.89 -30.75
C ILE A 6 -34.85 -17.41 -30.93
N LEU A 7 -34.39 -17.24 -32.17
CA LEU A 7 -33.04 -16.74 -32.46
C LEU A 7 -32.83 -15.33 -31.90
N LEU A 8 -33.80 -14.43 -32.11
CA LEU A 8 -33.75 -13.06 -31.59
C LEU A 8 -33.75 -13.02 -30.07
N PHE A 9 -34.55 -13.87 -29.42
CA PHE A 9 -34.57 -13.99 -27.96
C PHE A 9 -33.20 -14.46 -27.42
N LEU A 10 -32.60 -15.46 -28.05
CA LEU A 10 -31.28 -15.99 -27.64
C LEU A 10 -30.18 -14.93 -27.80
N MET A 11 -30.22 -14.17 -28.90
CA MET A 11 -29.27 -13.10 -29.15
C MET A 11 -29.39 -11.99 -28.09
N PHE A 12 -30.61 -11.54 -27.80
CA PHE A 12 -30.87 -10.55 -26.75
C PHE A 12 -30.39 -11.03 -25.38
N PHE A 13 -30.67 -12.29 -25.03
CA PHE A 13 -30.24 -12.88 -23.76
C PHE A 13 -28.72 -12.98 -23.65
N SER A 14 -28.03 -13.29 -24.75
CA SER A 14 -26.56 -13.30 -24.78
C SER A 14 -25.96 -11.92 -24.52
N PHE A 15 -26.50 -10.86 -25.15
CA PHE A 15 -26.07 -9.48 -24.87
C PHE A 15 -26.34 -9.06 -23.43
N PHE A 16 -27.48 -9.46 -22.88
CA PHE A 16 -27.84 -9.19 -21.49
C PHE A 16 -26.86 -9.87 -20.52
N LEU A 17 -26.58 -11.16 -20.73
CA LEU A 17 -25.59 -11.89 -19.93
C LEU A 17 -24.19 -11.31 -20.08
N PHE A 18 -23.77 -10.91 -21.28
CA PHE A 18 -22.49 -10.25 -21.50
C PHE A 18 -22.38 -8.92 -20.76
N SER A 19 -23.46 -8.15 -20.68
CA SER A 19 -23.50 -6.90 -19.94
C SER A 19 -23.40 -7.08 -18.42
N ILE A 20 -23.85 -8.22 -17.89
CA ILE A 20 -23.85 -8.54 -16.44
C ILE A 20 -22.61 -9.38 -16.06
N TRP A 21 -21.97 -10.03 -17.04
CA TRP A 21 -20.71 -10.76 -16.89
C TRP A 21 -19.64 -10.01 -16.09
N PRO A 22 -19.32 -8.72 -16.36
CA PRO A 22 -18.32 -8.00 -15.58
C PRO A 22 -18.73 -7.80 -14.11
N LEU A 23 -20.03 -7.79 -13.81
CA LEU A 23 -20.55 -7.60 -12.46
C LEU A 23 -20.40 -8.87 -11.61
N LEU A 24 -20.39 -10.04 -12.25
CA LEU A 24 -20.26 -11.35 -11.58
C LEU A 24 -18.80 -11.75 -11.35
N TRP A 25 -17.87 -11.23 -12.15
CA TRP A 25 -16.43 -11.51 -12.07
C TRP A 25 -15.62 -10.41 -11.37
N GLY A 26 -16.27 -9.32 -10.98
CA GLY A 26 -15.66 -8.23 -10.26
C GLY A 26 -15.48 -8.57 -8.78
N GLU A 27 -14.58 -9.50 -8.46
CA GLU A 27 -13.86 -9.37 -7.19
C GLU A 27 -13.07 -8.06 -7.34
N ILE A 28 -13.59 -6.99 -6.73
CA ILE A 28 -12.89 -5.73 -6.64
C ILE A 28 -11.72 -6.00 -5.68
N VAL A 29 -10.63 -6.55 -6.20
CA VAL A 29 -9.37 -6.59 -5.49
C VAL A 29 -9.02 -5.13 -5.24
N ASN A 30 -9.25 -4.67 -4.01
CA ASN A 30 -9.04 -3.30 -3.59
C ASN A 30 -7.53 -3.05 -3.41
N ASP A 31 -6.77 -3.16 -4.49
CA ASP A 31 -5.32 -2.92 -4.51
C ASP A 31 -4.96 -1.47 -4.14
N LYS A 32 -5.97 -0.58 -4.13
CA LYS A 32 -5.82 0.78 -3.59
C LYS A 32 -5.48 0.80 -2.11
N GLU A 33 -6.06 -0.08 -1.30
CA GLU A 33 -5.84 -0.05 0.15
C GLU A 33 -4.41 -0.47 0.51
N SER A 34 -3.87 -1.48 -0.16
CA SER A 34 -2.48 -1.90 0.01
C SER A 34 -1.48 -0.88 -0.53
N HIS A 35 -1.75 -0.26 -1.69
CA HIS A 35 -0.93 0.83 -2.21
C HIS A 35 -0.95 2.08 -1.30
N ASP A 36 -2.11 2.45 -0.74
CA ASP A 36 -2.22 3.57 0.19
C ASP A 36 -1.45 3.30 1.50
N LEU A 37 -1.45 2.05 1.97
CA LEU A 37 -0.71 1.62 3.15
C LEU A 37 0.81 1.69 2.92
N ILE A 38 1.31 1.18 1.79
CA ILE A 38 2.74 1.29 1.43
C ILE A 38 3.17 2.75 1.30
N ASN A 39 2.36 3.58 0.63
CA ASN A 39 2.63 5.02 0.49
C ASN A 39 2.68 5.72 1.86
N ALA A 40 1.84 5.31 2.82
CA ALA A 40 1.86 5.83 4.19
C ALA A 40 3.13 5.41 4.94
N LEU A 41 3.56 4.15 4.81
CA LEU A 41 4.80 3.64 5.40
C LEU A 41 6.04 4.35 4.84
N GLU A 42 6.11 4.54 3.52
CA GLU A 42 7.20 5.29 2.89
C GLU A 42 7.28 6.73 3.39
N ARG A 43 6.13 7.38 3.57
CA ARG A 43 6.07 8.74 4.13
C ARG A 43 6.59 8.77 5.57
N ARG A 44 6.21 7.80 6.40
CA ARG A 44 6.68 7.71 7.79
C ARG A 44 8.20 7.46 7.84
N LYS A 45 8.72 6.56 7.00
CA LYS A 45 10.17 6.33 6.84
C LYS A 45 10.94 7.61 6.49
N SER A 46 10.41 8.42 5.57
CA SER A 46 11.02 9.71 5.19
C SER A 46 11.07 10.69 6.36
N ILE A 47 10.00 10.76 7.16
CA ILE A 47 9.94 11.61 8.36
C ILE A 47 11.02 11.17 9.37
N LEU A 48 11.14 9.88 9.63
CA LEU A 48 12.12 9.33 10.57
C LEU A 48 13.57 9.61 10.15
N TYR A 49 13.90 9.51 8.85
CA TYR A 49 15.24 9.91 8.39
C TYR A 49 15.53 11.38 8.65
N ARG A 50 14.52 12.23 8.47
CA ARG A 50 14.65 13.66 8.76
C ARG A 50 14.81 13.90 10.26
N GLU A 51 14.15 13.13 11.09
CA GLU A 51 14.28 13.17 12.56
C GLU A 51 15.67 12.74 13.03
N ILE A 52 16.24 11.68 12.45
CA ILE A 52 17.65 11.31 12.66
C ILE A 52 18.58 12.47 12.28
N GLN A 53 18.33 13.11 11.13
CA GLN A 53 19.14 14.26 10.71
C GLN A 53 19.05 15.43 11.70
N TYR A 54 17.86 15.70 12.25
CA TYR A 54 17.70 16.71 13.30
C TYR A 54 18.46 16.33 14.57
N LEU A 55 18.36 15.07 15.00
CA LEU A 55 19.07 14.56 16.16
C LEU A 55 20.60 14.65 15.97
N ASP A 56 21.11 14.28 14.80
CA ASP A 56 22.53 14.39 14.45
C ASP A 56 23.00 15.85 14.51
N ASN A 57 22.17 16.79 14.03
CA ASN A 57 22.47 18.22 14.11
C ASN A 57 22.47 18.73 15.56
N GLU A 58 21.50 18.31 16.37
CA GLU A 58 21.43 18.69 17.79
C GLU A 58 22.64 18.19 18.58
N TYR A 59 23.10 16.98 18.28
CA TYR A 59 24.33 16.45 18.87
C TYR A 59 25.57 17.20 18.38
N TYR A 60 25.64 17.54 17.09
CA TYR A 60 26.75 18.30 16.52
C TYR A 60 26.91 19.69 17.14
N ILE A 61 25.81 20.37 17.47
CA ILE A 61 25.84 21.67 18.17
C ILE A 61 25.99 21.54 19.69
N GLU A 62 26.28 20.34 20.19
CA GLU A 62 26.43 20.00 21.62
C GLU A 62 25.18 20.35 22.46
N ASN A 63 23.99 20.36 21.84
CA ASN A 63 22.73 20.66 22.53
C ASN A 63 22.20 19.45 23.34
N ILE A 64 22.58 18.23 22.94
CA ILE A 64 22.21 16.99 23.62
C ILE A 64 23.45 16.18 23.97
N ASN A 65 23.39 15.39 25.05
CA ASN A 65 24.51 14.56 25.46
C ASN A 65 24.58 13.24 24.64
N ALA A 66 25.74 12.59 24.66
CA ALA A 66 25.98 11.37 23.90
C ALA A 66 25.09 10.19 24.32
N GLY A 67 24.68 10.12 25.58
CA GLY A 67 23.78 9.08 26.08
C GLY A 67 22.39 9.20 25.48
N ASP A 68 21.80 10.39 25.57
CA ASP A 68 20.49 10.72 25.02
C ASP A 68 20.50 10.61 23.49
N TYR A 69 21.55 11.10 22.84
CA TYR A 69 21.77 10.92 21.40
C TYR A 69 21.73 9.45 21.00
N ASN A 70 22.52 8.60 21.67
CA ASN A 70 22.63 7.20 21.31
C ASN A 70 21.32 6.43 21.59
N SER A 71 20.61 6.78 22.68
CA SER A 71 19.30 6.21 22.99
C SER A 71 18.28 6.55 21.92
N SER A 72 18.09 7.85 21.64
CA SER A 72 17.12 8.33 20.63
C SER A 72 17.45 7.83 19.23
N ARG A 73 18.73 7.78 18.86
CA ARG A 73 19.16 7.25 17.57
C ARG A 73 18.86 5.76 17.42
N THR A 74 19.05 4.98 18.49
CA THR A 74 18.74 3.55 18.48
C THR A 74 17.24 3.32 18.32
N GLU A 75 16.41 4.10 19.02
CA GLU A 75 14.95 4.05 18.90
C GLU A 75 14.48 4.37 17.47
N LEU A 76 14.94 5.50 16.90
CA LEU A 76 14.59 5.90 15.54
C LEU A 76 15.02 4.87 14.49
N VAL A 77 16.22 4.27 14.64
CA VAL A 77 16.70 3.22 13.73
C VAL A 77 15.87 1.94 13.88
N SER A 78 15.45 1.59 15.09
CA SER A 78 14.55 0.45 15.34
C SER A 78 13.22 0.65 14.63
N GLU A 79 12.60 1.83 14.76
CA GLU A 79 11.32 2.14 14.10
C GLU A 79 11.45 2.10 12.56
N ILE A 80 12.55 2.61 12.01
CA ILE A 80 12.82 2.50 10.57
C ILE A 80 12.91 1.03 10.13
N SER A 81 13.57 0.18 10.92
CA SER A 81 13.68 -1.26 10.61
C SER A 81 12.30 -1.91 10.57
N GLU A 82 11.45 -1.63 11.57
CA GLU A 82 10.08 -2.15 11.61
C GLU A 82 9.24 -1.70 10.41
N ILE A 83 9.41 -0.45 9.97
CA ILE A 83 8.72 0.07 8.78
C ILE A 83 9.21 -0.62 7.51
N ILE A 84 10.52 -0.85 7.37
CA ILE A 84 11.09 -1.55 6.22
C ILE A 84 10.55 -2.99 6.17
N ASP A 85 10.48 -3.67 7.32
CA ASP A 85 9.93 -5.03 7.41
C ASP A 85 8.45 -5.05 7.03
N GLN A 86 7.67 -4.06 7.46
CA GLN A 86 6.27 -3.90 7.06
C GLN A 86 6.12 -3.65 5.57
N ILE A 87 6.95 -2.78 4.97
CA ILE A 87 6.93 -2.54 3.51
C ILE A 87 7.23 -3.83 2.75
N ASN A 88 8.27 -4.58 3.16
CA ASN A 88 8.65 -5.84 2.53
C ASN A 88 7.53 -6.88 2.62
N LEU A 89 6.87 -6.98 3.77
CA LEU A 89 5.74 -7.89 3.99
C LEU A 89 4.54 -7.54 3.10
N GLN A 90 4.19 -6.26 3.00
CA GLN A 90 3.06 -5.80 2.17
C GLN A 90 3.36 -5.95 0.67
N SER A 91 4.59 -5.64 0.25
CA SER A 91 5.07 -5.84 -1.13
C SER A 91 5.02 -7.33 -1.54
N SER A 92 5.50 -8.23 -0.67
CA SER A 92 5.42 -9.67 -0.89
C SER A 92 3.98 -10.19 -0.97
N LYS A 93 3.05 -9.59 -0.22
CA LYS A 93 1.62 -9.93 -0.23
C LYS A 93 0.91 -9.49 -1.51
N GLN A 94 1.41 -8.44 -2.19
CA GLN A 94 0.88 -7.95 -3.46
C GLN A 94 1.40 -8.71 -4.69
N GLY A 95 2.33 -9.66 -4.54
CA GLY A 95 2.79 -10.50 -5.65
C GLY A 95 3.63 -9.75 -6.70
N ILE A 96 4.39 -8.74 -6.27
CA ILE A 96 5.46 -8.10 -7.07
C ILE A 96 6.78 -8.81 -6.80
#